data_AF-A0A1H9NJQ9-F1
#
_entry.id   AF-A0A1H9NJQ9-F1
#
_cell.length_a   1.000
_cell.length_b   1.000
_cell.length_c   1.000
_cell.angle_alpha   90.00
_cell.angle_beta   90.00
_cell.angle_gamma   90.00
#
_symmetry.space_group_name_H-M   'P 1'
#
loop_
_entity.id
_entity.type
_entity.pdbx_description
1 polymer ?
#
loop_
_entity_poly.entity_id
_entity_poly.type
_entity_poly.pdbx_seq_one_letter_code
_entity_poly.pdbx_strand_id
1 'polypeptide(L)'
;MNNLSNYRFTFRKVFASICAIVFPFFLFAQIANYPHYQKAIHQAEIQLVRGDKTKALSLYRDILSTSKGNFVKDVYNALLLAVELEDANAFFGHLDLLLPKGLPNEYLMEVEKFSAYRSDPRWSDFMERNRMDNGIDQPMRDTMKQIQRLDQLYRKKKGSYRVYGDTIAAIDSMHVDYLLGLLEAGRFPGEDEIGVVNLRGKQYYDIALLHYTQSVGVNPSRPKITPFLLNLVFEGKILPNKCAAWLESQNDGFEAGSRSTYSFIVEGKKTDFYFDKFSGRKLILLNQYRKLLHLESLEEYREKVKYVLLNPDSPFVFDVRFNTLESSKELFERLSSYMEKVE
;
A
#
# COMPACT_ATOMS: atom_id res chain seq x y z
N MET A 1 59.52 -4.19 -22.35
CA MET A 1 58.49 -5.10 -22.89
C MET A 1 58.25 -6.20 -21.87
N ASN A 2 57.00 -6.67 -21.72
CA ASN A 2 56.46 -7.57 -20.68
C ASN A 2 55.95 -6.89 -19.40
N ASN A 3 54.67 -6.47 -19.42
CA ASN A 3 53.76 -6.57 -18.26
C ASN A 3 52.30 -6.19 -18.58
N LEU A 4 51.75 -6.68 -19.70
CA LEU A 4 50.34 -6.43 -20.06
C LEU A 4 49.50 -7.70 -20.31
N SER A 5 50.07 -8.90 -20.20
CA SER A 5 49.32 -10.15 -20.46
C SER A 5 48.62 -10.74 -19.23
N ASN A 6 49.02 -10.37 -18.01
CA ASN A 6 48.49 -10.99 -16.78
C ASN A 6 47.18 -10.37 -16.25
N TYR A 7 46.77 -9.19 -16.73
CA TYR A 7 45.52 -8.55 -16.28
C TYR A 7 44.26 -9.04 -17.00
N ARG A 8 44.40 -9.70 -18.16
CA ARG A 8 43.24 -10.20 -18.94
C ARG A 8 42.70 -11.54 -18.44
N PHE A 9 43.46 -12.27 -17.61
CA PHE A 9 43.08 -13.61 -17.17
C PHE A 9 42.31 -13.63 -15.84
N THR A 10 42.54 -12.65 -14.96
CA THR A 10 41.84 -12.52 -13.67
C THR A 10 40.44 -11.91 -13.80
N PHE A 11 40.21 -11.05 -14.79
CA PHE A 11 38.91 -10.39 -14.97
C PHE A 11 37.80 -11.35 -15.44
N ARG A 12 38.15 -12.39 -16.21
CA ARG A 12 37.18 -13.41 -16.68
C ARG A 12 36.70 -14.35 -15.56
N LYS A 13 37.52 -14.61 -14.53
CA LYS A 13 37.12 -15.46 -13.40
C LYS A 13 36.27 -14.73 -12.37
N VAL A 14 36.49 -13.43 -12.17
CA VAL A 14 35.63 -12.61 -11.31
C VAL A 14 34.24 -12.40 -11.94
N PHE A 15 34.16 -12.23 -13.26
CA PHE A 15 32.87 -12.11 -13.95
C PHE A 15 32.07 -13.43 -13.99
N ALA A 16 32.76 -14.57 -14.15
CA ALA A 16 32.13 -15.89 -14.10
C ALA A 16 31.61 -16.25 -12.69
N SER A 17 32.27 -15.78 -11.62
CA SER A 17 31.80 -15.97 -10.24
C SER A 17 30.66 -15.01 -9.84
N ILE A 18 30.57 -13.82 -10.44
CA ILE A 18 29.43 -12.89 -10.24
C ILE A 18 28.18 -13.38 -11.00
N CYS A 19 28.34 -14.06 -12.14
CA CYS A 19 27.22 -14.66 -12.86
C CYS A 19 26.72 -15.99 -12.26
N ALA A 20 27.51 -16.66 -11.40
CA ALA A 20 27.12 -17.93 -10.76
C ALA A 20 26.33 -17.77 -9.43
N ILE A 21 26.19 -16.53 -8.93
CA ILE A 21 25.26 -16.16 -7.84
C ILE A 21 24.09 -15.35 -8.43
N VAL A 22 23.67 -15.71 -9.64
CA VAL A 22 22.31 -15.46 -10.11
C VAL A 22 21.64 -16.82 -10.14
N PHE A 23 21.60 -17.47 -8.96
CA PHE A 23 20.59 -18.50 -8.76
C PHE A 23 19.27 -17.81 -9.08
N PRO A 24 18.45 -18.35 -10.01
CA PRO A 24 17.13 -17.81 -10.20
C PRO A 24 16.38 -18.22 -8.94
N PHE A 25 16.47 -17.38 -7.91
CA PHE A 25 15.32 -17.14 -7.09
C PHE A 25 14.27 -16.62 -8.06
N PHE A 26 13.57 -17.55 -8.73
CA PHE A 26 12.16 -17.35 -9.02
C PHE A 26 11.52 -17.22 -7.64
N LEU A 27 11.74 -16.07 -7.00
CA LEU A 27 10.90 -15.55 -5.94
C LEU A 27 9.52 -15.69 -6.52
N PHE A 28 8.71 -16.52 -5.88
CA PHE A 28 7.30 -16.67 -6.22
C PHE A 28 6.65 -15.31 -5.96
N ALA A 29 6.71 -14.41 -6.93
CA ALA A 29 5.93 -13.20 -6.92
C ALA A 29 4.46 -13.64 -6.81
N GLN A 30 3.72 -13.02 -5.88
CA GLN A 30 2.30 -13.31 -5.69
C GLN A 30 1.52 -13.02 -6.98
N ILE A 31 2.00 -12.02 -7.74
CA ILE A 31 1.47 -11.66 -9.05
C ILE A 31 2.52 -11.92 -10.13
N ALA A 32 2.24 -12.86 -11.03
CA ALA A 32 3.13 -13.21 -12.14
C ALA A 32 3.43 -12.03 -13.09
N ASN A 33 2.47 -11.13 -13.30
CA ASN A 33 2.64 -9.91 -14.10
C ASN A 33 2.13 -8.68 -13.33
N TYR A 34 2.88 -8.29 -12.31
CA TYR A 34 2.54 -7.14 -11.47
C TYR A 34 2.29 -5.82 -12.24
N PRO A 35 3.10 -5.44 -13.25
CA PRO A 35 2.83 -4.24 -14.03
C PRO A 35 1.48 -4.26 -14.75
N HIS A 36 1.09 -5.42 -15.30
CA HIS A 36 -0.22 -5.58 -15.95
C HIS A 36 -1.36 -5.48 -14.94
N TYR A 37 -1.20 -6.15 -13.79
CA TYR A 37 -2.15 -6.05 -12.68
C TYR A 37 -2.41 -4.60 -12.27
N GLN A 38 -1.34 -3.87 -11.93
CA GLN A 38 -1.48 -2.49 -11.50
C GLN A 38 -2.12 -1.64 -12.58
N LYS A 39 -1.70 -1.75 -13.84
CA LYS A 39 -2.32 -0.98 -14.93
C LYS A 39 -3.83 -1.23 -15.02
N ALA A 40 -4.27 -2.48 -14.94
CA ALA A 40 -5.69 -2.83 -15.00
C ALA A 40 -6.48 -2.30 -13.79
N ILE A 41 -5.93 -2.40 -12.58
CA ILE A 41 -6.53 -1.85 -11.36
C ILE A 41 -6.69 -0.33 -11.46
N HIS A 42 -5.64 0.39 -11.86
CA HIS A 42 -5.73 1.84 -12.03
C HIS A 42 -6.77 2.24 -13.08
N GLN A 43 -6.85 1.49 -14.20
CA GLN A 43 -7.89 1.71 -15.20
C GLN A 43 -9.29 1.51 -14.62
N ALA A 44 -9.51 0.44 -13.84
CA ALA A 44 -10.79 0.16 -13.20
C ALA A 44 -11.20 1.28 -12.22
N GLU A 45 -10.27 1.70 -11.36
CA GLU A 45 -10.48 2.79 -10.40
C GLU A 45 -10.81 4.12 -11.10
N ILE A 46 -10.17 4.43 -12.23
CA ILE A 46 -10.47 5.66 -12.99
C ILE A 46 -11.80 5.58 -13.73
N GLN A 47 -12.18 4.42 -14.28
CA GLN A 47 -13.53 4.27 -14.84
C GLN A 47 -14.59 4.45 -13.75
N LEU A 48 -14.36 3.90 -12.55
CA LEU A 48 -15.23 4.07 -11.39
C LEU A 48 -15.38 5.53 -11.00
N VAL A 49 -14.26 6.26 -10.85
CA VAL A 49 -14.26 7.70 -10.52
C VAL A 49 -15.03 8.52 -11.56
N ARG A 50 -14.92 8.15 -12.84
CA ARG A 50 -15.60 8.81 -13.96
C ARG A 50 -17.05 8.34 -14.18
N GLY A 51 -17.56 7.46 -13.32
CA GLY A 51 -18.95 6.99 -13.34
C GLY A 51 -19.26 5.80 -14.26
N ASP A 52 -18.27 5.27 -14.99
CA ASP A 52 -18.45 4.07 -15.84
C ASP A 52 -18.26 2.80 -14.99
N LYS A 53 -19.27 2.51 -14.17
CA LYS A 53 -19.27 1.39 -13.22
C LYS A 53 -19.22 0.03 -13.91
N THR A 54 -19.92 -0.13 -15.04
CA THR A 54 -19.97 -1.38 -15.80
C THR A 54 -18.58 -1.75 -16.33
N LYS A 55 -17.88 -0.77 -16.91
CA LYS A 55 -16.52 -1.00 -17.39
C LYS A 55 -15.53 -1.19 -16.25
N ALA A 56 -15.68 -0.47 -15.14
CA ALA A 56 -14.89 -0.68 -13.94
C ALA A 56 -15.02 -2.12 -13.42
N LEU A 57 -16.25 -2.63 -13.30
CA LEU A 57 -16.49 -4.01 -12.87
C LEU A 57 -15.89 -5.04 -13.83
N SER A 58 -16.03 -4.83 -15.15
CA SER A 58 -15.42 -5.73 -16.14
C SER A 58 -13.90 -5.79 -15.97
N LEU A 59 -13.23 -4.64 -15.81
CA LEU A 59 -11.78 -4.59 -15.61
C LEU A 59 -11.36 -5.30 -14.33
N TYR A 60 -12.08 -5.11 -13.22
CA TYR A 60 -11.83 -5.83 -11.97
C TYR A 60 -12.02 -7.34 -12.13
N ARG A 61 -13.13 -7.77 -12.73
CA ARG A 61 -13.43 -9.19 -12.98
C ARG A 61 -12.30 -9.88 -13.75
N ASP A 62 -11.88 -9.25 -14.84
CA ASP A 62 -10.88 -9.83 -15.73
C ASP A 62 -9.53 -9.96 -15.01
N ILE A 63 -9.07 -8.90 -14.31
CA ILE A 63 -7.75 -8.95 -13.67
C ILE A 63 -7.73 -9.78 -12.39
N LEU A 64 -8.74 -9.66 -11.53
CA LEU A 64 -8.76 -10.30 -10.21
C LEU A 64 -8.90 -11.83 -10.31
N SER A 65 -9.51 -12.35 -11.38
CA SER A 65 -9.56 -13.80 -11.63
C SER A 65 -8.16 -14.38 -11.87
N THR A 66 -7.33 -13.69 -12.66
CA THR A 66 -5.97 -14.13 -12.99
C THR A 66 -4.97 -13.89 -11.87
N SER A 67 -5.16 -12.84 -11.07
CA SER A 67 -4.31 -12.52 -9.91
C SER A 67 -4.82 -13.11 -8.59
N LYS A 68 -5.88 -13.92 -8.62
CA LYS A 68 -6.51 -14.53 -7.45
C LYS A 68 -6.86 -13.52 -6.35
N GLY A 69 -7.28 -12.32 -6.75
CA GLY A 69 -7.65 -11.26 -5.81
C GLY A 69 -6.52 -10.79 -4.91
N ASN A 70 -5.29 -10.67 -5.43
CA ASN A 70 -4.07 -10.35 -4.67
C ASN A 70 -4.24 -9.34 -3.53
N PHE A 71 -4.89 -8.18 -3.79
CA PHE A 71 -5.18 -7.21 -2.73
C PHE A 71 -6.68 -7.14 -2.41
N VAL A 72 -7.02 -7.24 -1.12
CA VAL A 72 -8.39 -7.23 -0.60
C VAL A 72 -9.14 -5.95 -0.98
N LYS A 73 -8.47 -4.79 -1.01
CA LYS A 73 -9.12 -3.52 -1.37
C LYS A 73 -9.73 -3.58 -2.78
N ASP A 74 -9.06 -4.25 -3.71
CA ASP A 74 -9.45 -4.31 -5.11
C ASP A 74 -10.64 -5.26 -5.27
N VAL A 75 -10.61 -6.40 -4.56
CA VAL A 75 -11.75 -7.31 -4.45
C VAL A 75 -12.95 -6.62 -3.80
N TYR A 76 -12.73 -5.82 -2.75
CA TYR A 76 -13.79 -5.09 -2.06
C TYR A 76 -14.48 -4.06 -2.98
N ASN A 77 -13.71 -3.28 -3.75
CA ASN A 77 -14.29 -2.37 -4.74
C ASN A 77 -15.10 -3.12 -5.81
N ALA A 78 -14.62 -4.29 -6.26
CA ALA A 78 -15.33 -5.13 -7.22
C ALA A 78 -16.65 -5.67 -6.64
N LEU A 79 -16.67 -6.09 -5.37
CA LEU A 79 -17.88 -6.53 -4.67
C LEU A 79 -18.91 -5.41 -4.58
N LEU A 80 -18.49 -4.20 -4.20
CA LEU A 80 -19.37 -3.03 -4.14
C LEU A 80 -19.97 -2.70 -5.51
N LEU A 81 -19.17 -2.76 -6.57
CA LEU A 81 -19.65 -2.56 -7.93
C LEU A 81 -20.64 -3.63 -8.38
N ALA A 82 -20.37 -4.89 -8.05
CA ALA A 82 -21.27 -6.00 -8.37
C ALA A 82 -22.63 -5.84 -7.69
N VAL A 83 -22.67 -5.42 -6.42
CA VAL A 83 -23.91 -5.07 -5.72
C VAL A 83 -24.64 -3.92 -6.41
N GLU A 84 -23.93 -2.82 -6.72
CA GLU A 84 -24.54 -1.64 -7.34
C GLU A 84 -25.09 -1.90 -8.75
N LEU A 85 -24.54 -2.88 -9.44
CA LEU A 85 -24.98 -3.32 -10.77
C LEU A 85 -25.90 -4.55 -10.72
N GLU A 86 -26.28 -4.99 -9.51
CA GLU A 86 -27.11 -6.17 -9.25
C GLU A 86 -26.58 -7.47 -9.90
N ASP A 87 -25.26 -7.56 -10.15
CA ASP A 87 -24.61 -8.72 -10.75
C ASP A 87 -24.20 -9.72 -9.66
N ALA A 88 -25.15 -10.56 -9.27
CA ALA A 88 -24.95 -11.58 -8.25
C ALA A 88 -23.82 -12.56 -8.61
N ASN A 89 -23.62 -12.87 -9.89
CA ASN A 89 -22.57 -13.81 -10.31
C ASN A 89 -21.18 -13.20 -10.14
N ALA A 90 -21.01 -11.95 -10.54
CA ALA A 90 -19.77 -11.21 -10.26
C ALA A 90 -19.54 -11.07 -8.76
N PHE A 91 -20.59 -10.76 -7.98
CA PHE A 91 -20.49 -10.63 -6.53
C PHE A 91 -19.93 -11.89 -5.88
N PHE A 92 -20.56 -13.05 -6.09
CA PHE A 92 -20.10 -14.30 -5.47
C PHE A 92 -18.76 -14.79 -6.02
N GLY A 93 -18.49 -14.58 -7.32
CA GLY A 93 -17.18 -14.88 -7.90
C GLY A 93 -16.04 -14.06 -7.28
N HIS A 94 -16.30 -12.79 -6.96
CA HIS A 94 -15.34 -11.94 -6.23
C HIS A 94 -15.29 -12.28 -4.74
N LEU A 95 -16.40 -12.68 -4.13
CA LEU A 95 -16.46 -13.00 -2.71
C LEU A 95 -15.53 -14.17 -2.38
N ASP A 96 -15.50 -15.20 -3.23
CA ASP A 96 -14.61 -16.35 -3.07
C ASP A 96 -13.12 -15.97 -3.09
N LEU A 97 -12.74 -14.85 -3.71
CA LEU A 97 -11.35 -14.38 -3.70
C LEU A 97 -10.90 -13.89 -2.30
N LEU A 98 -11.83 -13.70 -1.37
CA LEU A 98 -11.51 -13.30 0.01
C LEU A 98 -11.18 -14.46 0.94
N LEU A 99 -11.48 -15.72 0.57
CA LEU A 99 -11.19 -16.90 1.39
C LEU A 99 -9.73 -16.97 1.85
N PRO A 100 -8.72 -16.90 0.95
CA PRO A 100 -7.32 -16.99 1.38
C PRO A 100 -6.85 -15.79 2.22
N LYS A 101 -7.68 -14.73 2.36
CA LYS A 101 -7.30 -13.47 3.00
C LYS A 101 -7.55 -13.47 4.51
N GLY A 102 -8.21 -14.51 5.04
CA GLY A 102 -8.45 -14.70 6.47
C GLY A 102 -9.10 -13.50 7.13
N LEU A 103 -9.97 -12.83 6.37
CA LEU A 103 -10.76 -11.70 6.82
C LEU A 103 -11.91 -12.25 7.67
N PRO A 104 -12.07 -11.83 8.94
CA PRO A 104 -13.17 -12.28 9.77
C PRO A 104 -14.54 -11.94 9.16
N ASN A 105 -15.52 -12.84 9.30
CA ASN A 105 -16.88 -12.67 8.76
C ASN A 105 -17.55 -11.40 9.26
N GLU A 106 -17.22 -10.95 10.48
CA GLU A 106 -17.75 -9.73 11.09
C GLU A 106 -17.55 -8.51 10.19
N TYR A 107 -16.38 -8.38 9.55
CA TYR A 107 -16.12 -7.28 8.62
C TYR A 107 -17.05 -7.29 7.40
N LEU A 108 -17.43 -8.47 6.91
CA LEU A 108 -18.35 -8.60 5.77
C LEU A 108 -19.80 -8.35 6.17
N MET A 109 -20.15 -8.72 7.41
CA MET A 109 -21.48 -8.48 7.99
C MET A 109 -21.71 -7.00 8.34
N GLU A 110 -20.65 -6.22 8.56
CA GLU A 110 -20.74 -4.77 8.80
C GLU A 110 -21.00 -3.97 7.51
N VAL A 111 -20.76 -4.55 6.33
CA VAL A 111 -21.02 -3.87 5.05
C VAL A 111 -22.52 -3.95 4.74
N GLU A 112 -23.23 -2.84 4.98
CA GLU A 112 -24.68 -2.79 4.78
C GLU A 112 -25.09 -3.11 3.33
N LYS A 113 -24.31 -2.65 2.34
CA LYS A 113 -24.58 -2.95 0.92
C LYS A 113 -24.64 -4.45 0.63
N PHE A 114 -23.96 -5.29 1.40
CA PHE A 114 -23.97 -6.75 1.19
C PHE A 114 -25.25 -7.41 1.74
N SER A 115 -26.11 -6.67 2.44
CA SER A 115 -27.40 -7.19 2.94
C SER A 115 -28.29 -7.73 1.83
N ALA A 116 -28.18 -7.18 0.61
CA ALA A 116 -28.88 -7.63 -0.59
C ALA A 116 -28.69 -9.12 -0.93
N TYR A 117 -27.57 -9.72 -0.49
CA TYR A 117 -27.22 -11.11 -0.81
C TYR A 117 -27.22 -12.04 0.40
N ARG A 118 -27.54 -11.57 1.61
CA ARG A 118 -27.46 -12.39 2.84
C ARG A 118 -28.42 -13.58 2.87
N SER A 119 -29.53 -13.48 2.14
CA SER A 119 -30.52 -14.56 2.00
C SER A 119 -30.17 -15.57 0.89
N ASP A 120 -29.17 -15.27 0.05
CA ASP A 120 -28.73 -16.18 -1.01
C ASP A 120 -27.97 -17.37 -0.37
N PRO A 121 -28.27 -18.63 -0.75
CA PRO A 121 -27.57 -19.80 -0.21
C PRO A 121 -26.04 -19.73 -0.36
N ARG A 122 -25.52 -19.10 -1.42
CA ARG A 122 -24.08 -18.93 -1.66
C ARG A 122 -23.42 -18.06 -0.59
N TRP A 123 -24.15 -17.12 0.02
CA TRP A 123 -23.64 -16.31 1.13
C TRP A 123 -23.41 -17.17 2.38
N SER A 124 -24.40 -17.98 2.75
CA SER A 124 -24.27 -18.88 3.89
C SER A 124 -23.14 -19.90 3.70
N ASP A 125 -23.00 -20.45 2.48
CA ASP A 125 -21.91 -21.35 2.12
C ASP A 125 -20.55 -20.68 2.25
N PHE A 126 -20.39 -19.47 1.69
CA PHE A 126 -19.16 -18.71 1.82
C PHE A 126 -18.80 -18.44 3.29
N MET A 127 -19.76 -18.03 4.12
CA MET A 127 -19.50 -17.71 5.53
C MET A 127 -19.01 -18.90 6.33
N GLU A 128 -19.49 -20.11 6.01
CA GLU A 128 -19.02 -21.33 6.66
C GLU A 128 -17.62 -21.70 6.19
N ARG A 129 -17.36 -21.62 4.88
CA ARG A 129 -16.01 -21.84 4.32
C ARG A 129 -14.99 -20.86 4.89
N ASN A 130 -15.34 -19.59 5.02
CA ASN A 130 -14.41 -18.56 5.50
C ASN A 130 -14.04 -18.71 7.00
N ARG A 131 -14.81 -19.48 7.78
CA ARG A 131 -14.46 -19.84 9.17
C ARG A 131 -13.39 -20.92 9.26
N MET A 132 -13.20 -21.69 8.19
CA MET A 132 -12.21 -22.77 8.15
C MET A 132 -10.79 -22.19 8.03
N ASP A 133 -9.79 -23.01 8.35
CA ASP A 133 -8.39 -22.61 8.15
C ASP A 133 -8.10 -22.48 6.65
N ASN A 134 -7.88 -21.24 6.20
CA ASN A 134 -7.76 -20.88 4.80
C ASN A 134 -6.30 -20.90 4.28
N GLY A 135 -5.39 -21.60 4.97
CA GLY A 135 -4.01 -21.78 4.51
C GLY A 135 -3.08 -20.60 4.81
N ILE A 136 -3.44 -19.77 5.80
CA ILE A 136 -2.63 -18.65 6.28
C ILE A 136 -1.55 -19.14 7.23
N ASP A 137 -0.36 -18.54 7.17
CA ASP A 137 0.71 -18.74 8.15
C ASP A 137 0.31 -18.09 9.49
N GLN A 138 -0.44 -18.84 10.29
CA GLN A 138 -0.97 -18.40 11.57
C GLN A 138 0.14 -17.98 12.57
N PRO A 139 1.25 -18.73 12.73
CA PRO A 139 2.39 -18.28 13.54
C PRO A 139 2.98 -16.93 13.08
N MET A 140 3.19 -16.72 11.78
CA MET A 140 3.68 -15.45 11.25
C MET A 140 2.66 -14.34 11.49
N ARG A 141 1.38 -14.59 11.24
CA ARG A 141 0.29 -13.64 11.48
C ARG A 141 0.25 -13.19 12.94
N ASP A 142 0.36 -14.12 13.89
CA ASP A 142 0.33 -13.82 15.33
C ASP A 142 1.58 -13.04 15.78
N THR A 143 2.74 -13.34 15.20
CA THR A 143 3.95 -12.52 15.39
C THR A 143 3.73 -11.09 14.91
N MET A 144 3.13 -10.91 13.73
CA MET A 144 2.83 -9.58 13.17
C MET A 144 1.78 -8.82 14.01
N LYS A 145 0.75 -9.51 14.52
CA LYS A 145 -0.20 -8.94 15.51
C LYS A 145 0.52 -8.44 16.76
N GLN A 146 1.49 -9.21 17.27
CA GLN A 146 2.26 -8.82 18.45
C GLN A 146 3.09 -7.56 18.20
N ILE A 147 3.74 -7.46 17.03
CA ILE A 147 4.45 -6.26 16.60
C ILE A 147 3.53 -5.04 16.65
N GLN A 148 2.35 -5.12 16.01
CA GLN A 148 1.39 -4.01 16.02
C GLN A 148 0.95 -3.64 17.43
N ARG A 149 0.65 -4.64 18.27
CA ARG A 149 0.20 -4.43 19.64
C ARG A 149 1.26 -3.73 20.48
N LEU A 150 2.50 -4.21 20.45
CA LEU A 150 3.61 -3.64 21.23
C LEU A 150 3.97 -2.23 20.75
N ASP A 151 3.97 -2.00 19.44
CA ASP A 151 4.25 -0.70 18.83
C ASP A 151 3.28 0.37 19.41
N GLN A 152 2.01 0.02 19.53
CA GLN A 152 0.98 0.96 19.98
C GLN A 152 0.83 1.03 21.52
N LEU A 153 1.26 0.01 22.26
CA LEU A 153 1.00 -0.13 23.70
C LEU A 153 1.50 1.07 24.52
N TYR A 154 2.77 1.43 24.38
CA TYR A 154 3.38 2.50 25.17
C TYR A 154 3.12 3.89 24.58
N ARG A 155 2.89 3.97 23.26
CA ARG A 155 2.52 5.22 22.58
C ARG A 155 1.17 5.76 23.04
N LYS A 156 0.22 4.88 23.36
CA LYS A 156 -1.13 5.23 23.85
C LYS A 156 -1.22 5.38 25.38
N LYS A 157 -0.22 4.94 26.14
CA LYS A 157 -0.19 5.10 27.60
C LYS A 157 -0.01 6.57 27.99
N LYS A 158 -0.61 6.97 29.12
CA LYS A 158 -0.46 8.33 29.67
C LYS A 158 1.03 8.67 29.84
N GLY A 159 1.44 9.80 29.27
CA GLY A 159 2.83 10.24 29.24
C GLY A 159 3.58 9.88 27.95
N SER A 160 3.19 8.80 27.25
CA SER A 160 3.73 8.41 25.94
C SER A 160 5.26 8.54 25.88
N TYR A 161 5.82 9.14 24.82
CA TYR A 161 7.25 9.41 24.65
C TYR A 161 7.91 10.14 25.83
N ARG A 162 7.19 11.00 26.57
CA ARG A 162 7.76 11.73 27.72
C ARG A 162 8.13 10.79 28.88
N VAL A 163 7.44 9.66 29.01
CA VAL A 163 7.63 8.71 30.12
C VAL A 163 8.25 7.40 29.62
N TYR A 164 7.89 6.95 28.42
CA TYR A 164 8.25 5.64 27.86
C TYR A 164 9.13 5.76 26.61
N GLY A 165 9.80 6.90 26.39
CA GLY A 165 10.63 7.13 25.20
C GLY A 165 11.66 6.03 24.96
N ASP A 166 12.40 5.63 26.00
CA ASP A 166 13.40 4.57 25.92
C ASP A 166 12.77 3.20 25.61
N THR A 167 11.64 2.88 26.25
CA THR A 167 10.90 1.64 25.97
C THR A 167 10.39 1.60 24.54
N ILE A 168 9.85 2.71 24.04
CA ILE A 168 9.39 2.84 22.66
C ILE A 168 10.55 2.65 21.68
N ALA A 169 11.70 3.32 21.92
CA ALA A 169 12.87 3.19 21.07
C ALA A 169 13.44 1.76 21.05
N ALA A 170 13.44 1.07 22.18
CA ALA A 170 13.84 -0.34 22.28
C ALA A 170 12.88 -1.25 21.48
N ILE A 171 11.57 -1.04 21.61
CA ILE A 171 10.56 -1.79 20.84
C ILE A 171 10.71 -1.55 19.35
N ASP A 172 10.88 -0.29 18.93
CA ASP A 172 11.08 0.06 17.52
C ASP A 172 12.32 -0.63 16.95
N SER A 173 13.41 -0.66 17.70
CA SER A 173 14.65 -1.33 17.28
C SER A 173 14.42 -2.84 17.11
N MET A 174 13.79 -3.51 18.08
CA MET A 174 13.47 -4.94 17.97
C MET A 174 12.54 -5.25 16.77
N HIS A 175 11.52 -4.43 16.54
CA HIS A 175 10.61 -4.62 15.41
C HIS A 175 11.33 -4.44 14.08
N VAL A 176 12.17 -3.41 13.97
CA VAL A 176 12.96 -3.15 12.77
C VAL A 176 13.90 -4.31 12.51
N ASP A 177 14.67 -4.75 13.50
CA ASP A 177 15.61 -5.85 13.33
C ASP A 177 14.91 -7.13 12.84
N TYR A 178 13.74 -7.43 13.40
CA TYR A 178 12.92 -8.55 12.96
C TYR A 178 12.43 -8.40 11.51
N LEU A 179 11.85 -7.24 11.16
CA LEU A 179 11.32 -6.98 9.82
C LEU A 179 12.43 -6.95 8.77
N LEU A 180 13.59 -6.35 9.07
CA LEU A 180 14.76 -6.37 8.20
C LEU A 180 15.28 -7.79 8.02
N GLY A 181 15.35 -8.60 9.08
CA GLY A 181 15.72 -10.01 8.99
C GLY A 181 14.79 -10.81 8.07
N LEU A 182 13.49 -10.52 8.06
CA LEU A 182 12.55 -11.12 7.12
C LEU A 182 12.79 -10.67 5.66
N LEU A 183 13.14 -9.40 5.45
CA LEU A 183 13.46 -8.88 4.12
C LEU A 183 14.73 -9.50 3.56
N GLU A 184 15.79 -9.57 4.37
CA GLU A 184 17.06 -10.21 4.02
C GLU A 184 16.90 -11.70 3.72
N ALA A 185 16.03 -12.39 4.48
CA ALA A 185 15.72 -13.79 4.27
C ALA A 185 14.75 -14.06 3.10
N GLY A 186 14.19 -13.02 2.45
CA GLY A 186 13.16 -13.18 1.42
C GLY A 186 11.84 -13.76 1.94
N ARG A 187 11.57 -13.63 3.24
CA ARG A 187 10.41 -14.21 3.96
C ARG A 187 9.39 -13.17 4.41
N PHE A 188 9.50 -11.95 3.91
CA PHE A 188 8.54 -10.90 4.24
C PHE A 188 7.15 -11.27 3.68
N PRO A 189 6.08 -11.26 4.50
CA PRO A 189 4.75 -11.68 4.07
C PRO A 189 3.97 -10.54 3.41
N GLY A 190 2.99 -10.91 2.57
CA GLY A 190 1.93 -10.05 2.03
C GLY A 190 0.54 -10.55 2.47
N GLU A 191 -0.50 -10.15 1.74
CA GLU A 191 -1.88 -10.48 2.12
C GLU A 191 -2.22 -11.97 1.98
N ASP A 192 -1.56 -12.68 1.05
CA ASP A 192 -1.78 -14.11 0.82
C ASP A 192 -1.20 -14.99 1.93
N GLU A 193 -0.09 -14.59 2.56
CA GLU A 193 0.55 -15.42 3.58
C GLU A 193 0.00 -15.18 4.98
N ILE A 194 -0.35 -13.93 5.33
CA ILE A 194 -0.79 -13.59 6.71
C ILE A 194 -2.21 -13.04 6.78
N GLY A 195 -2.92 -12.97 5.66
CA GLY A 195 -4.23 -12.35 5.57
C GLY A 195 -4.18 -10.84 5.77
N VAL A 196 -5.33 -10.26 6.15
CA VAL A 196 -5.48 -8.81 6.37
C VAL A 196 -6.09 -8.49 7.72
N VAL A 197 -5.96 -7.23 8.14
CA VAL A 197 -6.65 -6.68 9.32
C VAL A 197 -8.08 -6.26 8.99
N ASN A 198 -8.33 -5.76 7.77
CA ASN A 198 -9.64 -5.24 7.37
C ASN A 198 -9.80 -5.23 5.84
N LEU A 199 -10.98 -4.80 5.36
CA LEU A 199 -11.34 -4.68 3.94
C LEU A 199 -10.50 -3.68 3.14
N ARG A 200 -9.66 -2.85 3.78
CA ARG A 200 -8.75 -1.93 3.10
C ARG A 200 -7.36 -2.56 2.84
N GLY A 201 -7.15 -3.84 3.15
CA GLY A 201 -5.85 -4.48 3.01
C GLY A 201 -4.81 -3.98 4.02
N LYS A 202 -5.26 -3.48 5.18
CA LYS A 202 -4.32 -3.07 6.24
C LYS A 202 -3.53 -4.29 6.72
N GLN A 203 -2.22 -4.10 6.88
CA GLN A 203 -1.31 -5.11 7.42
C GLN A 203 -0.88 -4.77 8.85
N TYR A 204 -0.56 -5.79 9.64
CA TYR A 204 -0.18 -5.58 11.03
C TYR A 204 1.18 -4.85 11.16
N TYR A 205 2.11 -5.09 10.24
CA TYR A 205 3.44 -4.48 10.23
C TYR A 205 3.48 -3.03 9.69
N ASP A 206 2.38 -2.52 9.10
CA ASP A 206 2.35 -1.24 8.39
C ASP A 206 2.87 -0.06 9.21
N ILE A 207 2.50 -0.02 10.50
CA ILE A 207 2.85 1.08 11.39
C ILE A 207 4.32 1.06 11.80
N ALA A 208 4.88 -0.15 12.01
CA ALA A 208 6.30 -0.31 12.35
C ALA A 208 7.19 0.13 11.18
N LEU A 209 6.85 -0.26 9.94
CA LEU A 209 7.57 0.21 8.75
C LEU A 209 7.42 1.72 8.52
N LEU A 210 6.24 2.29 8.80
CA LEU A 210 6.07 3.74 8.73
C LEU A 210 7.00 4.47 9.71
N HIS A 211 7.03 4.05 10.98
CA HIS A 211 7.90 4.66 11.99
C HIS A 211 9.38 4.50 11.60
N TYR A 212 9.77 3.34 11.10
CA TYR A 212 11.14 3.11 10.64
C TYR A 212 11.52 4.06 9.50
N THR A 213 10.71 4.12 8.44
CA THR A 213 11.03 4.98 7.28
C THR A 213 11.03 6.47 7.64
N GLN A 214 10.16 6.92 8.53
CA GLN A 214 10.22 8.28 9.10
C GLN A 214 11.51 8.51 9.88
N SER A 215 11.96 7.53 10.69
CA SER A 215 13.19 7.64 11.46
C SER A 215 14.44 7.70 10.57
N VAL A 216 14.44 7.02 9.41
CA VAL A 216 15.51 7.10 8.41
C VAL A 216 15.58 8.52 7.82
N GLY A 217 14.43 9.14 7.55
CA GLY A 217 14.38 10.52 7.04
C GLY A 217 14.89 11.57 8.03
N VAL A 218 14.86 11.27 9.34
CA VAL A 218 15.39 12.14 10.40
C VAL A 218 16.85 11.80 10.74
N ASN A 219 17.23 10.53 10.67
CA ASN A 219 18.57 10.05 11.00
C ASN A 219 19.24 9.38 9.79
N PRO A 220 20.08 10.11 9.04
CA PRO A 220 20.77 9.60 7.86
C PRO A 220 21.72 8.42 8.11
N SER A 221 22.09 8.14 9.36
CA SER A 221 22.93 6.97 9.69
C SER A 221 22.17 5.64 9.66
N ARG A 222 20.84 5.67 9.70
CA ARG A 222 20.02 4.46 9.59
C ARG A 222 20.05 3.95 8.14
N PRO A 223 20.16 2.63 7.92
CA PRO A 223 20.18 2.09 6.58
C PRO A 223 18.84 2.37 5.87
N LYS A 224 18.92 2.69 4.58
CA LYS A 224 17.74 2.83 3.74
C LYS A 224 17.32 1.45 3.26
N ILE A 225 16.01 1.24 3.14
CA ILE A 225 15.43 -0.02 2.67
C ILE A 225 14.79 0.08 1.28
N THR A 226 15.16 1.11 0.51
CA THR A 226 14.60 1.38 -0.82
C THR A 226 14.58 0.15 -1.73
N PRO A 227 15.68 -0.62 -1.91
CA PRO A 227 15.65 -1.81 -2.76
C PRO A 227 14.66 -2.88 -2.28
N PHE A 228 14.55 -3.07 -0.97
CA PHE A 228 13.61 -4.02 -0.39
C PHE A 228 12.16 -3.59 -0.62
N LEU A 229 11.84 -2.32 -0.40
CA LEU A 229 10.49 -1.80 -0.64
C LEU A 229 10.06 -1.91 -2.11
N LEU A 230 10.99 -1.68 -3.05
CA LEU A 230 10.73 -1.88 -4.47
C LEU A 230 10.45 -3.36 -4.79
N ASN A 231 11.25 -4.27 -4.25
CA ASN A 231 11.05 -5.71 -4.46
C ASN A 231 9.70 -6.18 -3.92
N LEU A 232 9.30 -5.74 -2.72
CA LEU A 232 7.99 -6.11 -2.16
C LEU A 232 6.82 -5.64 -3.02
N VAL A 233 6.94 -4.46 -3.66
CA VAL A 233 5.95 -3.97 -4.62
C VAL A 233 5.91 -4.89 -5.83
N PHE A 234 7.05 -5.20 -6.44
CA PHE A 234 7.10 -6.02 -7.64
C PHE A 234 6.71 -7.48 -7.39
N GLU A 235 6.88 -7.97 -6.16
CA GLU A 235 6.38 -9.28 -5.71
C GLU A 235 4.87 -9.27 -5.43
N GLY A 236 4.21 -8.11 -5.42
CA GLY A 236 2.78 -7.99 -5.10
C GLY A 236 2.46 -8.02 -3.60
N LYS A 237 3.46 -7.93 -2.72
CA LYS A 237 3.28 -8.05 -1.26
C LYS A 237 2.81 -6.78 -0.58
N ILE A 238 3.11 -5.61 -1.17
CA ILE A 238 2.66 -4.32 -0.66
C ILE A 238 2.09 -3.45 -1.78
N LEU A 239 1.10 -2.63 -1.45
CA LEU A 239 0.52 -1.66 -2.36
C LEU A 239 1.56 -0.61 -2.80
N PRO A 240 1.56 -0.19 -4.07
CA PRO A 240 2.55 0.73 -4.59
C PRO A 240 2.43 2.12 -3.95
N ASN A 241 1.22 2.59 -3.64
CA ASN A 241 1.00 3.87 -2.94
C ASN A 241 1.51 3.84 -1.49
N LYS A 242 1.49 2.66 -0.85
CA LYS A 242 2.08 2.46 0.48
C LYS A 242 3.61 2.56 0.41
N CYS A 243 4.21 1.88 -0.56
CA CYS A 243 5.64 1.97 -0.84
C CYS A 243 6.08 3.41 -1.16
N ALA A 244 5.38 4.11 -2.05
CA ALA A 244 5.68 5.49 -2.40
C ALA A 244 5.73 6.42 -1.18
N ALA A 245 4.75 6.32 -0.30
CA ALA A 245 4.71 7.12 0.93
C ALA A 245 5.84 6.76 1.92
N TRP A 246 6.25 5.50 1.98
CA TRP A 246 7.39 5.06 2.80
C TRP A 246 8.71 5.53 2.20
N LEU A 247 8.90 5.47 0.88
CA LEU A 247 10.07 6.02 0.21
C LEU A 247 10.19 7.53 0.43
N GLU A 248 9.10 8.28 0.25
CA GLU A 248 9.04 9.72 0.57
C GLU A 248 9.35 10.02 2.04
N SER A 249 9.09 9.07 2.95
CA SER A 249 9.42 9.23 4.39
C SER A 249 10.91 9.16 4.68
N GLN A 250 11.69 8.48 3.85
CA GLN A 250 13.14 8.32 4.02
C GLN A 250 13.93 9.58 3.63
N ASN A 251 13.26 10.61 3.10
CA ASN A 251 13.84 11.91 2.73
C ASN A 251 15.12 11.80 1.88
N ASP A 252 15.11 10.92 0.88
CA ASP A 252 16.28 10.61 0.03
C ASP A 252 16.22 11.20 -1.38
N GLY A 253 15.27 12.11 -1.63
CA GLY A 253 15.02 12.72 -2.94
C GLY A 253 14.04 11.95 -3.83
N PHE A 254 13.53 10.79 -3.37
CA PHE A 254 12.36 10.17 -3.99
C PHE A 254 11.09 10.96 -3.68
N GLU A 255 10.33 11.31 -4.72
CA GLU A 255 9.04 12.00 -4.58
C GLU A 255 8.06 11.47 -5.64
N ALA A 256 6.92 10.92 -5.22
CA ALA A 256 5.85 10.46 -6.11
C ALA A 256 4.57 11.29 -5.97
N GLY A 257 4.59 12.33 -5.11
CA GLY A 257 3.44 13.17 -4.82
C GLY A 257 2.44 12.49 -3.89
N SER A 258 2.82 11.42 -3.19
CA SER A 258 1.92 10.72 -2.26
C SER A 258 1.53 11.57 -1.05
N ARG A 259 2.23 12.69 -0.82
CA ARG A 259 1.92 13.66 0.24
C ARG A 259 1.41 15.00 -0.26
N SER A 260 1.17 15.19 -1.55
CA SER A 260 0.89 16.50 -2.15
C SER A 260 -0.56 17.00 -1.99
N THR A 261 -1.29 16.53 -0.98
CA THR A 261 -2.65 16.96 -0.67
C THR A 261 -2.73 17.37 0.79
N TYR A 262 -3.06 18.64 1.02
CA TYR A 262 -2.97 19.28 2.33
C TYR A 262 -4.28 19.96 2.71
N SER A 263 -4.62 19.89 3.99
CA SER A 263 -5.51 20.83 4.67
C SER A 263 -4.74 21.45 5.82
N PHE A 264 -5.17 22.61 6.29
CA PHE A 264 -4.49 23.34 7.36
C PHE A 264 -5.44 23.53 8.53
N ILE A 265 -4.90 23.55 9.75
CA ILE A 265 -5.59 24.07 10.92
C ILE A 265 -5.02 25.46 11.16
N VAL A 266 -5.85 26.48 10.97
CA VAL A 266 -5.51 27.89 11.13
C VAL A 266 -6.44 28.47 12.17
N GLU A 267 -5.88 28.97 13.27
CA GLU A 267 -6.65 29.54 14.40
C GLU A 267 -7.74 28.58 14.91
N GLY A 268 -7.42 27.28 14.96
CA GLY A 268 -8.33 26.22 15.43
C GLY A 268 -9.41 25.79 14.42
N LYS A 269 -9.40 26.32 13.20
CA LYS A 269 -10.34 25.95 12.13
C LYS A 269 -9.62 25.21 11.00
N LYS A 270 -10.21 24.10 10.56
CA LYS A 270 -9.72 23.34 9.42
C LYS A 270 -10.11 24.03 8.11
N THR A 271 -9.16 24.20 7.20
CA THR A 271 -9.38 24.72 5.85
C THR A 271 -9.89 23.63 4.91
N ASP A 272 -10.22 24.04 3.69
CA ASP A 272 -10.37 23.13 2.55
C ASP A 272 -9.07 22.37 2.25
N PHE A 273 -9.17 21.41 1.33
CA PHE A 273 -8.01 20.70 0.81
C PHE A 273 -7.38 21.46 -0.36
N TYR A 274 -6.07 21.28 -0.52
CA TYR A 274 -5.24 21.90 -1.53
C TYR A 274 -4.27 20.88 -2.13
N PHE A 275 -3.99 21.01 -3.43
CA PHE A 275 -2.91 20.33 -4.12
C PHE A 275 -1.70 21.25 -4.28
N ASP A 276 -0.49 20.72 -4.19
CA ASP A 276 0.70 21.44 -4.63
C ASP A 276 0.62 21.77 -6.13
N LYS A 277 1.08 22.95 -6.56
CA LYS A 277 1.22 23.25 -8.00
C LYS A 277 2.56 22.74 -8.50
N PHE A 278 2.55 21.64 -9.25
CA PHE A 278 3.73 21.14 -9.94
C PHE A 278 3.69 21.48 -11.44
N SER A 279 4.81 21.91 -12.00
CA SER A 279 4.95 22.19 -13.42
C SER A 279 6.34 21.84 -13.94
N GLY A 280 6.48 21.83 -15.28
CA GLY A 280 7.75 21.62 -15.96
C GLY A 280 8.50 20.36 -15.52
N ARG A 281 9.79 20.50 -15.23
CA ARG A 281 10.68 19.38 -14.88
C ARG A 281 10.22 18.61 -13.64
N LYS A 282 9.62 19.29 -12.65
CA LYS A 282 9.18 18.64 -11.40
C LYS A 282 8.04 17.67 -11.66
N LEU A 283 7.03 18.09 -12.43
CA LEU A 283 5.91 17.23 -12.80
C LEU A 283 6.36 16.00 -13.61
N ILE A 284 7.29 16.18 -14.54
CA ILE A 284 7.88 15.07 -15.31
C ILE A 284 8.57 14.07 -14.38
N LEU A 285 9.41 14.56 -13.45
CA LEU A 285 10.14 13.70 -12.52
C LEU A 285 9.20 12.95 -11.56
N LEU A 286 8.17 13.62 -11.02
CA LEU A 286 7.13 12.99 -10.19
C LEU A 286 6.49 11.82 -10.95
N ASN A 287 6.06 12.05 -12.20
CA ASN A 287 5.45 10.98 -13.01
C ASN A 287 6.43 9.86 -13.39
N GLN A 288 7.74 10.13 -13.49
CA GLN A 288 8.74 9.09 -13.65
C GLN A 288 8.85 8.19 -12.41
N TYR A 289 8.86 8.78 -11.21
CA TYR A 289 8.84 8.02 -9.96
C TYR A 289 7.54 7.24 -9.77
N ARG A 290 6.39 7.82 -10.14
CA ARG A 290 5.11 7.12 -10.16
C ARG A 290 5.14 5.92 -11.10
N LYS A 291 5.66 6.11 -12.33
CA LYS A 291 5.83 5.03 -13.30
C LYS A 291 6.76 3.92 -12.81
N LEU A 292 7.83 4.25 -12.08
CA LEU A 292 8.75 3.26 -11.48
C LEU A 292 8.02 2.28 -10.55
N LEU A 293 7.02 2.77 -9.80
CA LEU A 293 6.20 1.96 -8.89
C LEU A 293 4.92 1.41 -9.53
N HIS A 294 4.75 1.58 -10.84
CA HIS A 294 3.50 1.27 -11.56
C HIS A 294 2.26 1.97 -10.99
N LEU A 295 2.43 3.18 -10.45
CA LEU A 295 1.35 4.05 -10.07
C LEU A 295 0.71 4.73 -11.29
N GLU A 296 -0.52 5.20 -11.12
CA GLU A 296 -1.17 6.12 -12.05
C GLU A 296 -0.40 7.43 -12.20
N SER A 297 -0.73 8.24 -13.21
CA SER A 297 -0.20 9.60 -13.31
C SER A 297 -0.63 10.47 -12.11
N LEU A 298 0.10 11.55 -11.84
CA LEU A 298 -0.30 12.47 -10.76
C LEU A 298 -1.67 13.11 -11.01
N GLU A 299 -2.04 13.30 -12.28
CA GLU A 299 -3.36 13.81 -12.67
C GLU A 299 -4.48 12.83 -12.30
N GLU A 300 -4.35 11.57 -12.69
CA GLU A 300 -5.31 10.51 -12.33
C GLU A 300 -5.40 10.30 -10.80
N TYR A 301 -4.27 10.42 -10.09
CA TYR A 301 -4.27 10.40 -8.63
C TYR A 301 -5.10 11.55 -8.06
N ARG A 302 -4.99 12.76 -8.61
CA ARG A 302 -5.81 13.91 -8.21
C ARG A 302 -7.28 13.72 -8.51
N GLU A 303 -7.65 13.05 -9.61
CA GLU A 303 -9.05 12.68 -9.87
C GLU A 303 -9.62 11.78 -8.77
N LYS A 304 -8.85 10.78 -8.31
CA LYS A 304 -9.27 9.92 -7.18
C LYS A 304 -9.38 10.70 -5.88
N VAL A 305 -8.43 11.61 -5.61
CA VAL A 305 -8.49 12.49 -4.43
C VAL A 305 -9.74 13.36 -4.45
N LYS A 306 -10.05 13.99 -5.59
CA LYS A 306 -11.28 14.78 -5.78
C LYS A 306 -12.52 13.94 -5.54
N TYR A 307 -12.58 12.74 -6.12
CA TYR A 307 -13.72 11.83 -5.93
C TYR A 307 -13.96 11.54 -4.44
N VAL A 308 -12.91 11.17 -3.69
CA VAL A 308 -13.02 10.86 -2.25
C VAL A 308 -13.48 12.06 -1.43
N LEU A 309 -13.01 13.27 -1.76
CA LEU A 309 -13.39 14.48 -1.05
C LEU A 309 -14.83 14.94 -1.38
N LEU A 310 -15.25 14.80 -2.63
CA LEU A 310 -16.57 15.21 -3.11
C LEU A 310 -17.66 14.17 -2.81
N ASN A 311 -17.29 12.92 -2.51
CA ASN A 311 -18.21 11.83 -2.22
C ASN A 311 -17.85 11.15 -0.88
N PRO A 312 -17.94 11.86 0.26
CA PRO A 312 -17.51 11.33 1.56
C PRO A 312 -18.28 10.09 2.02
N ASP A 313 -19.51 9.90 1.54
CA ASP A 313 -20.35 8.73 1.84
C ASP A 313 -20.09 7.55 0.90
N SER A 314 -19.20 7.71 -0.08
CA SER A 314 -18.83 6.63 -1.00
C SER A 314 -18.08 5.53 -0.24
N PRO A 315 -18.52 4.26 -0.35
CA PRO A 315 -17.86 3.15 0.35
C PRO A 315 -16.62 2.64 -0.39
N PHE A 316 -16.35 3.13 -1.61
CA PHE A 316 -15.19 2.71 -2.40
C PHE A 316 -13.88 3.14 -1.75
N VAL A 317 -12.86 2.30 -1.87
CA VAL A 317 -11.55 2.49 -1.25
C VAL A 317 -10.54 2.85 -2.33
N PHE A 318 -9.88 3.99 -2.16
CA PHE A 318 -8.75 4.43 -2.99
C PHE A 318 -7.54 4.69 -2.10
N ASP A 319 -6.34 4.42 -2.62
CA ASP A 319 -5.08 4.66 -1.93
C ASP A 319 -4.66 6.13 -1.98
N VAL A 320 -5.54 7.01 -1.51
CA VAL A 320 -5.28 8.46 -1.42
C VAL A 320 -4.82 8.84 -0.02
N ARG A 321 -3.95 9.85 0.07
CA ARG A 321 -3.45 10.37 1.35
C ARG A 321 -3.79 11.84 1.51
N PHE A 322 -4.17 12.18 2.73
CA PHE A 322 -4.51 13.53 3.16
C PHE A 322 -3.59 13.93 4.31
N ASN A 323 -3.01 15.11 4.23
CA ASN A 323 -2.20 15.67 5.31
C ASN A 323 -2.95 16.84 5.95
N THR A 324 -2.90 16.93 7.27
CA THR A 324 -3.40 18.09 8.01
C THR A 324 -2.23 18.72 8.75
N LEU A 325 -1.98 20.01 8.51
CA LEU A 325 -0.86 20.75 9.11
C LEU A 325 -1.38 21.89 9.99
N GLU A 326 -0.83 22.03 11.19
CA GLU A 326 -1.01 23.24 12.01
C GLU A 326 -0.22 24.39 11.38
N SER A 327 -0.85 25.56 11.22
CA SER A 327 -0.22 26.72 10.60
C SER A 327 -0.73 28.04 11.19
N SER A 328 0.15 29.05 11.26
CA SER A 328 -0.30 30.43 11.44
C SER A 328 -1.05 30.91 10.20
N LYS A 329 -1.85 31.96 10.36
CA LYS A 329 -2.58 32.59 9.25
C LYS A 329 -1.62 33.10 8.18
N GLU A 330 -0.54 33.78 8.56
CA GLU A 330 0.45 34.32 7.60
C GLU A 330 1.15 33.19 6.83
N LEU A 331 1.50 32.10 7.52
CA LEU A 331 2.13 30.95 6.87
C LEU A 331 1.17 30.27 5.89
N PHE A 332 -0.11 30.14 6.24
CA PHE A 332 -1.12 29.57 5.37
C PHE A 332 -1.35 30.41 4.11
N GLU A 333 -1.51 31.73 4.24
CA GLU A 333 -1.67 32.65 3.11
C GLU A 333 -0.46 32.57 2.16
N ARG A 334 0.75 32.47 2.72
CA ARG A 334 1.96 32.27 1.91
C ARG A 334 1.96 30.93 1.19
N LEU A 335 1.69 29.82 1.88
CA LEU A 335 1.75 28.48 1.30
C LEU A 335 0.64 28.25 0.26
N SER A 336 -0.58 28.67 0.56
CA SER A 336 -1.74 28.52 -0.33
C SER A 336 -1.56 29.21 -1.68
N SER A 337 -0.75 30.27 -1.77
CA SER A 337 -0.40 30.93 -3.05
C SER A 337 0.31 30.00 -4.04
N TYR A 338 1.03 28.99 -3.54
CA TYR A 338 1.72 27.95 -4.33
C TYR A 338 0.88 26.68 -4.53
N MET A 339 -0.36 26.69 -4.06
CA MET A 339 -1.25 25.54 -4.10
C MET A 339 -2.51 25.86 -4.90
N GLU A 340 -3.21 24.81 -5.29
CA GLU A 340 -4.51 24.85 -5.96
C GLU A 340 -5.54 24.27 -5.00
N LYS A 341 -6.63 25.00 -4.73
CA LYS A 341 -7.72 24.47 -3.92
C LYS A 341 -8.34 23.28 -4.65
N VAL A 342 -8.66 22.22 -3.91
CA VAL A 342 -9.41 21.10 -4.47
C VAL A 342 -10.85 21.55 -4.67
N GLU A 343 -11.23 21.72 -5.93
CA GLU A 343 -12.60 21.98 -6.39
C GLU A 343 -13.29 20.70 -6.84
#